data_AF-A0A6A8LSK4-F1
#
_entry.id   AF-A0A6A8LSK4-F1
#
_cell.length_a   1.000
_cell.length_b   1.000
_cell.length_c   1.000
_cell.angle_alpha   90.00
_cell.angle_beta   90.00
_cell.angle_gamma   90.00
#
_symmetry.space_group_name_H-M   'P 1'
#
loop_
_entity.id
_entity.type
_entity.pdbx_description
1 polymer ?
#
loop_
_entity_poly.entity_id
_entity_poly.type
_entity_poly.pdbx_seq_one_letter_code
_entity_poly.pdbx_strand_id
1 'polypeptide(L)'
;REKLGNPLTLALTATASQQTIKAIMSGLKLDQAATKVVRKSVDRENIFLSAFKFNNEQDKLEKLFNLLNTIKGPGLIYFSSKKKANEITEKIKAKTSLKVAAYHADLDM
;
A
#
# COMPACT_ATOMS: atom_id res chain seq x y z
N ARG A 1 9.51 21.23 19.14
CA ARG A 1 8.44 21.52 20.14
C ARG A 1 8.98 22.36 21.29
N GLU A 2 10.03 21.93 21.98
CA GLU A 2 10.66 22.71 23.08
C GLU A 2 11.07 24.12 22.64
N LYS A 3 11.75 24.27 21.49
CA LYS A 3 12.10 25.59 20.92
C LYS A 3 10.89 26.49 20.58
N LEU A 4 9.69 25.92 20.52
CA LEU A 4 8.44 26.62 20.21
C LEU A 4 7.54 26.78 21.46
N GLY A 5 8.05 26.49 22.67
CA GLY A 5 7.27 26.61 23.90
C GLY A 5 6.23 25.49 24.11
N ASN A 6 6.48 24.29 23.57
CA ASN A 6 5.60 23.11 23.74
C ASN A 6 4.12 23.34 23.34
N PRO A 7 3.85 23.77 22.09
CA PRO A 7 2.48 24.04 21.66
C PRO A 7 1.61 22.77 21.68
N LEU A 8 0.30 22.98 21.75
CA LEU A 8 -0.69 21.92 21.52
C LEU A 8 -0.39 21.24 20.18
N THR A 9 -0.25 19.92 20.21
CA THR A 9 0.24 19.14 19.06
C THR A 9 -0.75 18.03 18.74
N LEU A 10 -1.20 17.97 17.50
CA LEU A 10 -1.95 16.85 16.95
C LEU A 10 -1.06 16.06 16.00
N ALA A 11 -0.83 14.79 16.30
CA ALA A 11 -0.11 13.87 15.43
C ALA A 11 -1.11 12.89 14.77
N LEU A 12 -1.13 12.84 13.44
CA LEU A 12 -2.03 12.01 12.67
C LEU A 12 -1.25 10.98 11.86
N THR A 13 -1.74 9.75 11.83
CA THR A 13 -1.20 8.68 11.00
C THR A 13 -2.31 7.66 10.70
N ALA A 14 -2.28 7.08 9.51
CA ALA A 14 -3.23 6.04 9.11
C ALA A 14 -2.82 4.65 9.63
N THR A 15 -1.51 4.39 9.73
CA THR A 15 -0.95 3.09 10.12
C THR A 15 -0.05 3.25 11.32
N ALA A 16 -0.52 2.87 12.51
CA ALA A 16 0.29 2.90 13.71
C ALA A 16 0.14 1.63 14.53
N SER A 17 1.16 0.77 14.51
CA SER A 17 1.29 -0.28 15.52
C SER A 17 1.55 0.35 16.90
N GLN A 18 1.51 -0.43 17.97
CA GLN A 18 1.85 0.10 19.30
C GLN A 18 3.30 0.59 19.38
N GLN A 19 4.21 -0.06 18.64
CA GLN A 19 5.60 0.37 18.54
C GLN A 19 5.71 1.73 17.83
N THR A 20 4.96 1.93 16.75
CA THR A 20 4.91 3.21 16.03
C THR A 20 4.40 4.34 16.93
N ILE A 21 3.36 4.10 17.74
CA ILE A 21 2.88 5.13 18.68
C ILE A 21 3.96 5.49 19.70
N LYS A 22 4.63 4.49 20.29
CA LYS A 22 5.73 4.75 21.24
C LYS A 22 6.85 5.56 20.58
N ALA A 23 7.20 5.25 19.35
CA ALA A 23 8.21 5.97 18.59
C ALA A 23 7.79 7.43 18.31
N ILE A 24 6.54 7.67 17.91
CA ILE A 24 6.00 9.03 17.70
C ILE A 24 6.01 9.81 19.00
N MET A 25 5.51 9.22 20.09
CA MET A 25 5.47 9.83 21.42
C MET A 25 6.86 10.24 21.90
N SER A 26 7.84 9.34 21.77
CA SER A 26 9.24 9.60 22.12
C SER A 26 9.86 10.68 21.23
N GLY A 27 9.72 10.57 19.91
CA GLY A 27 10.31 11.50 18.95
C GLY A 27 9.75 12.92 19.06
N LEU A 28 8.47 13.05 19.40
CA LEU A 28 7.82 14.35 19.66
C LEU A 28 7.96 14.80 21.12
N LYS A 29 8.59 14.01 22.00
CA LYS A 29 8.69 14.27 23.44
C LYS A 29 7.32 14.62 24.04
N LEU A 30 6.32 13.80 23.72
CA LEU A 30 4.97 13.93 24.25
C LEU A 30 4.89 13.20 25.59
N ASP A 31 4.27 13.85 26.57
CA ASP A 31 3.98 13.22 27.86
C ASP A 31 2.92 12.13 27.67
N GLN A 32 3.24 10.90 28.06
CA GLN A 32 2.35 9.75 27.95
C GLN A 32 1.10 9.89 28.83
N ALA A 33 1.23 10.50 30.02
CA ALA A 33 0.10 10.68 30.93
C ALA A 33 -0.88 11.75 30.43
N ALA A 34 -0.36 12.79 29.76
CA ALA A 34 -1.16 13.90 29.25
C ALA A 34 -1.64 13.74 27.79
N THR A 35 -1.18 12.71 27.07
CA THR A 35 -1.51 12.54 25.64
C THR A 35 -2.62 11.53 25.41
N LYS A 36 -3.73 12.01 24.84
CA LYS A 36 -4.84 11.16 24.41
C LYS A 36 -4.51 10.45 23.10
N VAL A 37 -4.47 9.12 23.12
CA VAL A 37 -4.33 8.29 21.92
C VAL A 37 -5.73 7.86 21.45
N VAL A 38 -6.11 8.28 20.24
CA VAL A 38 -7.37 7.86 19.59
C VAL A 38 -7.04 6.91 18.44
N ARG A 39 -7.60 5.70 18.48
CA ARG A 39 -7.46 4.68 17.43
C ARG A 39 -8.83 4.32 16.90
N LYS A 40 -8.93 4.20 15.58
CA LYS A 40 -10.10 3.63 14.90
C LYS A 40 -9.72 2.27 14.29
N SER A 41 -10.73 1.45 14.02
CA SER A 41 -10.53 0.20 13.30
C SER A 41 -9.89 0.47 11.94
N VAL A 42 -8.96 -0.39 11.53
CA VAL A 42 -8.40 -0.42 10.17
C VAL A 42 -9.27 -1.26 9.23
N ASP A 43 -10.26 -1.96 9.77
CA ASP A 43 -11.10 -2.86 9.01
C ASP A 43 -11.93 -2.13 7.96
N ARG A 44 -12.12 -2.81 6.84
CA ARG A 44 -12.84 -2.33 5.67
C ARG A 44 -13.70 -3.47 5.18
N GLU A 45 -14.91 -3.56 5.71
CA GLU A 45 -15.90 -4.61 5.39
C GLU A 45 -16.16 -4.74 3.88
N ASN A 46 -15.94 -3.67 3.12
CA ASN A 46 -16.08 -3.64 1.67
C ASN A 46 -14.88 -4.21 0.89
N ILE A 47 -13.84 -4.74 1.56
CA ILE A 47 -12.65 -5.33 0.94
C ILE A 47 -12.71 -6.86 1.07
N PHE A 48 -12.77 -7.53 -0.08
CA PHE A 48 -12.62 -8.98 -0.16
C PHE A 48 -11.14 -9.37 -0.23
N LEU A 49 -10.69 -10.26 0.66
CA LEU A 49 -9.32 -10.76 0.71
C LEU A 49 -9.26 -12.22 0.24
N SER A 50 -8.35 -12.52 -0.69
CA SER A 50 -8.11 -13.87 -1.19
C SER A 50 -6.63 -14.09 -1.47
N ALA A 51 -6.16 -15.33 -1.32
CA ALA A 51 -4.77 -15.72 -1.54
C ALA A 51 -4.70 -16.96 -2.44
N PHE A 52 -3.77 -16.94 -3.40
CA PHE A 52 -3.47 -18.07 -4.27
C PHE A 52 -2.00 -18.45 -4.13
N LYS A 53 -1.71 -19.74 -4.03
CA LYS A 53 -0.35 -20.29 -4.01
C LYS A 53 -0.04 -20.90 -5.37
N PHE A 54 1.16 -20.63 -5.89
CA PHE A 54 1.64 -21.15 -7.17
C PHE A 54 3.00 -21.81 -6.99
N ASN A 55 3.27 -22.83 -7.80
CA ASN A 55 4.55 -23.54 -7.78
C ASN A 55 5.52 -23.00 -8.84
N ASN A 56 5.02 -22.26 -9.83
CA ASN A 56 5.82 -21.64 -10.88
C ASN A 56 5.25 -20.27 -11.28
N GLU A 57 6.03 -19.53 -12.06
CA GLU A 57 5.67 -18.17 -12.48
C GLU A 57 4.64 -18.14 -13.61
N GLN A 58 4.58 -19.19 -14.43
CA GLN A 58 3.67 -19.28 -15.57
C GLN A 58 2.21 -19.43 -15.10
N ASP A 59 1.93 -20.32 -14.15
CA ASP A 59 0.60 -20.50 -13.57
C ASP A 59 0.10 -19.20 -12.91
N LYS A 60 1.00 -18.47 -12.25
CA LYS A 60 0.71 -17.16 -11.64
C LYS A 60 0.33 -16.13 -12.70
N LEU A 61 1.03 -16.14 -13.85
CA LEU A 61 0.75 -15.25 -14.96
C LEU A 61 -0.59 -15.58 -15.63
N GLU A 62 -0.91 -16.85 -15.83
CA GLU A 62 -2.21 -17.28 -16.35
C GLU A 62 -3.35 -16.87 -15.41
N LYS A 63 -3.19 -17.06 -14.10
CA LYS A 63 -4.16 -16.58 -13.11
C LYS A 63 -4.37 -15.06 -13.20
N LEU A 64 -3.30 -14.28 -13.38
CA LEU A 64 -3.42 -12.84 -13.56
C LEU A 64 -4.28 -12.49 -14.77
N PHE A 65 -4.04 -13.10 -15.92
CA PHE A 65 -4.86 -12.85 -17.12
C PHE A 65 -6.32 -13.26 -16.93
N ASN A 66 -6.58 -14.36 -16.24
CA ASN A 66 -7.94 -14.76 -15.88
C ASN A 66 -8.60 -13.69 -14.99
N LEU A 67 -7.90 -13.17 -13.98
CA LEU A 67 -8.41 -12.10 -13.11
C LEU A 67 -8.68 -10.81 -13.87
N LEU A 68 -7.81 -10.41 -14.81
CA LEU A 68 -8.01 -9.23 -15.66
C LEU A 68 -9.26 -9.34 -16.54
N ASN A 69 -9.62 -10.56 -16.96
CA ASN A 69 -10.83 -10.79 -17.74
C ASN A 69 -12.11 -10.79 -16.87
N THR A 70 -12.02 -11.30 -15.64
CA THR A 70 -13.18 -11.45 -14.74
C THR A 70 -13.47 -10.21 -13.92
N ILE A 71 -12.46 -9.57 -13.35
CA ILE A 71 -12.62 -8.39 -12.50
C ILE A 71 -12.79 -7.17 -13.39
N LYS A 72 -13.92 -6.47 -13.23
CA LYS A 72 -14.23 -5.25 -13.97
C LYS A 72 -13.92 -4.02 -13.12
N GLY A 73 -13.62 -2.92 -13.81
CA GLY A 73 -13.28 -1.64 -13.18
C GLY A 73 -11.77 -1.40 -13.08
N PRO A 74 -11.37 -0.21 -12.61
CA PRO A 74 -9.96 0.14 -12.42
C PRO A 74 -9.33 -0.72 -11.32
N GLY A 75 -8.04 -1.03 -11.47
CA GLY A 75 -7.30 -1.86 -10.53
C GLY A 75 -5.82 -1.52 -10.47
N LEU A 76 -5.16 -1.98 -9.41
CA LEU A 76 -3.72 -1.86 -9.20
C LEU A 76 -3.12 -3.27 -9.07
N ILE A 77 -1.96 -3.48 -9.68
CA ILE A 77 -1.17 -4.70 -9.54
C ILE A 77 0.18 -4.31 -8.97
N TYR A 78 0.49 -4.78 -7.76
CA TYR A 78 1.76 -4.52 -7.10
C TYR A 78 2.81 -5.56 -7.47
N PHE A 79 4.03 -5.11 -7.72
CA PHE A 79 5.18 -5.95 -8.01
C PHE A 79 6.32 -5.64 -7.04
N SER A 80 7.16 -6.64 -6.78
CA SER A 80 8.35 -6.50 -5.93
C SER A 80 9.52 -5.78 -6.62
N SER A 81 9.46 -5.54 -7.93
CA SER A 81 10.51 -4.83 -8.67
C SER A 81 9.97 -4.05 -9.86
N LYS A 82 10.65 -2.94 -10.19
CA LYS A 82 10.41 -2.12 -11.39
C LYS A 82 10.51 -2.94 -12.69
N LYS A 83 11.49 -3.85 -12.77
CA LYS A 83 11.69 -4.74 -13.93
C LYS A 83 10.47 -5.60 -14.19
N LYS A 84 9.90 -6.19 -13.13
CA LYS A 84 8.70 -7.03 -13.25
C LYS A 84 7.46 -6.21 -13.61
N ALA A 85 7.32 -5.02 -13.04
CA ALA A 85 6.23 -4.11 -13.39
C ALA A 85 6.24 -3.79 -14.91
N ASN A 86 7.42 -3.47 -15.47
CA ASN A 86 7.56 -3.18 -16.90
C ASN A 86 7.29 -4.41 -17.78
N GLU A 87 7.91 -5.55 -17.46
CA GLU A 87 7.72 -6.81 -18.18
C GLU A 87 6.23 -7.23 -18.25
N ILE A 88 5.54 -7.19 -17.12
CA ILE A 88 4.13 -7.60 -17.06
C ILE A 88 3.21 -6.57 -17.74
N THR A 89 3.52 -5.27 -17.64
CA THR A 89 2.77 -4.24 -18.36
C THR A 89 2.79 -4.47 -19.87
N GLU A 90 3.97 -4.74 -20.45
CA GLU A 90 4.08 -5.03 -21.89
C GLU A 90 3.34 -6.32 -22.28
N LYS A 91 3.41 -7.37 -21.45
CA LYS A 91 2.64 -8.60 -21.65
C LYS A 91 1.12 -8.36 -21.65
N ILE A 92 0.62 -7.47 -20.79
CA ILE A 92 -0.80 -7.12 -20.74
C ILE A 92 -1.21 -6.32 -21.97
N LYS A 93 -0.42 -5.31 -22.37
CA LYS A 93 -0.67 -4.52 -23.59
C LYS A 93 -0.69 -5.39 -24.84
N ALA A 94 0.20 -6.37 -24.93
CA ALA A 94 0.28 -7.27 -26.09
C ALA A 94 -0.91 -8.25 -26.20
N LYS A 95 -1.58 -8.58 -25.08
CA LYS A 95 -2.62 -9.61 -25.04
C LYS A 95 -4.03 -9.07 -24.81
N THR A 96 -4.18 -7.79 -24.48
CA THR A 96 -5.46 -7.20 -24.08
C THR A 96 -5.60 -5.79 -24.63
N SER A 97 -6.85 -5.31 -24.74
CA SER A 97 -7.15 -3.92 -25.06
C SER A 97 -7.19 -3.01 -23.82
N LEU A 98 -6.74 -3.50 -22.66
CA LEU A 98 -6.78 -2.74 -21.41
C LEU A 98 -5.79 -1.57 -21.44
N LYS A 99 -6.24 -0.43 -20.93
CA LYS A 99 -5.38 0.73 -20.70
C LYS A 99 -4.55 0.48 -19.45
N VAL A 100 -3.26 0.16 -19.63
CA VAL A 100 -2.34 -0.16 -18.53
C VAL A 100 -1.01 0.61 -18.68
N ALA A 101 -0.42 0.97 -17.55
CA ALA A 101 0.89 1.59 -17.46
C ALA A 101 1.64 1.04 -16.23
N ALA A 102 2.96 0.97 -16.34
CA ALA A 102 3.82 0.71 -15.19
C ALA A 102 4.03 2.02 -14.43
N TYR A 103 4.17 1.92 -13.10
CA TYR A 103 4.55 3.05 -12.25
C TYR A 103 5.64 2.61 -11.26
N HIS A 104 6.75 3.34 -11.22
CA HIS A 104 7.83 3.14 -10.27
C HIS A 104 8.69 4.41 -10.15
N ALA A 105 9.51 4.52 -9.10
CA ALA A 105 10.29 5.72 -8.78
C ALA A 105 11.27 6.16 -9.89
N ASP A 106 11.73 5.23 -10.72
CA ASP A 106 12.68 5.50 -11.81
C ASP A 106 11.99 5.92 -13.11
N LEU A 107 10.71 6.30 -13.08
CA LEU A 107 10.07 6.92 -14.23
C LEU A 107 10.40 8.40 -14.22
N ASP A 108 10.91 8.89 -15.34
CA ASP A 108 11.02 10.33 -15.58
C ASP A 108 9.60 10.91 -15.68
N MET A 109 9.38 12.07 -15.03
CA MET A 109 8.11 12.81 -15.05
C MET A 109 7.88 13.52 -16.37
#